data_AF-A0A0X3UZ08-F1
#
_entry.id   AF-A0A0X3UZ08-F1
#
_cell.length_a   1.000
_cell.length_b   1.000
_cell.length_c   1.000
_cell.angle_alpha   90.00
_cell.angle_beta   90.00
_cell.angle_gamma   90.00
#
_symmetry.space_group_name_H-M   'P 1'
#
loop_
_entity.id
_entity.type
_entity.pdbx_description
1 polymer ?
#
loop_
_entity_poly.entity_id
_entity_poly.type
_entity_poly.pdbx_seq_one_letter_code
_entity_poly.pdbx_strand_id
1 'polypeptide(L)'
;MAAPDHGPAFLRTLERAEERLAAVRALRARLRRIHRLQAAAAAVALLAPAVPLAGAGGPGGGRDVWIAVALLTTAAALAVLLGLWSACARPSRRRLAAQERAMLADVNRLRELFAHVARREKWDASRTRSVRERLSRFPIEEGSL
;
A
#
# COMPACT_ATOMS: atom_id res chain seq x y z
N MET A 1 -20.26 -6.71 -17.52
CA MET A 1 -20.49 -6.69 -16.06
C MET A 1 -22.00 -6.63 -15.85
N ALA A 2 -22.57 -7.53 -15.04
CA ALA A 2 -24.00 -7.49 -14.72
C ALA A 2 -24.31 -6.17 -13.98
N ALA A 3 -25.31 -5.44 -14.45
CA ALA A 3 -25.71 -4.18 -13.84
C ALA A 3 -26.28 -4.42 -12.43
N PRO A 4 -25.82 -3.72 -11.38
CA PRO A 4 -26.29 -3.91 -10.00
C PRO A 4 -27.67 -3.25 -9.77
N ASP A 5 -28.61 -3.47 -10.68
CA ASP A 5 -29.89 -2.76 -10.75
C ASP A 5 -30.98 -3.39 -9.87
N HIS A 6 -30.64 -4.50 -9.21
CA HIS A 6 -31.50 -5.27 -8.31
C HIS A 6 -30.77 -5.59 -7.00
N GLY A 7 -31.50 -5.62 -5.89
CA GLY A 7 -30.95 -5.71 -4.53
C GLY A 7 -29.99 -6.88 -4.28
N PRO A 8 -30.26 -8.10 -4.75
CA PRO A 8 -29.30 -9.21 -4.62
C PRO A 8 -28.00 -8.97 -5.40
N ALA A 9 -28.08 -8.39 -6.59
CA ALA A 9 -26.91 -8.05 -7.40
C ALA A 9 -26.12 -6.89 -6.76
N PHE A 10 -26.82 -5.92 -6.17
CA PHE A 10 -26.24 -4.83 -5.40
C PHE A 10 -25.43 -5.37 -4.20
N LEU A 11 -26.02 -6.26 -3.40
CA LEU A 11 -25.35 -6.82 -2.22
C LEU A 11 -24.13 -7.67 -2.58
N ARG A 12 -24.21 -8.51 -3.63
CA ARG A 12 -23.03 -9.26 -4.12
C ARG A 12 -21.92 -8.33 -4.61
N THR A 13 -22.29 -7.21 -5.22
CA THR A 13 -21.31 -6.21 -5.68
C THR A 13 -20.68 -5.49 -4.49
N LEU A 14 -21.47 -5.19 -3.45
CA LEU A 14 -20.97 -4.64 -2.19
C LEU A 14 -20.01 -5.59 -1.48
N GLU A 15 -20.32 -6.88 -1.38
CA GLU A 15 -19.43 -7.90 -0.79
C GLU A 15 -18.09 -7.98 -1.54
N ARG A 16 -18.13 -8.04 -2.88
CA ARG A 16 -16.90 -8.02 -3.71
C ARG A 16 -16.09 -6.75 -3.50
N ALA A 17 -16.75 -5.60 -3.32
CA ALA A 17 -16.06 -4.36 -3.01
C ALA A 17 -15.39 -4.41 -1.63
N GLU A 18 -16.05 -5.00 -0.62
CA GLU A 18 -15.48 -5.17 0.73
C GLU A 18 -14.27 -6.13 0.73
N GLU A 19 -14.33 -7.24 0.00
CA GLU A 19 -13.20 -8.15 -0.19
C GLU A 19 -12.00 -7.44 -0.82
N ARG A 20 -12.24 -6.62 -1.86
CA ARG A 20 -11.21 -5.79 -2.49
C ARG A 20 -10.63 -4.77 -1.51
N LEU A 21 -11.46 -4.14 -0.68
CA LEU A 21 -11.01 -3.20 0.34
C LEU A 21 -10.09 -3.89 1.37
N ALA A 22 -10.43 -5.10 1.81
CA ALA A 22 -9.60 -5.89 2.71
C ALA A 22 -8.25 -6.23 2.06
N ALA A 23 -8.25 -6.66 0.79
CA ALA A 23 -7.04 -6.95 0.03
C ALA A 23 -6.14 -5.71 -0.14
N VAL A 24 -6.72 -4.56 -0.48
CA VAL A 24 -5.99 -3.28 -0.61
C VAL A 24 -5.38 -2.86 0.73
N ARG A 25 -6.14 -2.98 1.83
CA ARG A 25 -5.62 -2.68 3.19
C ARG A 25 -4.47 -3.58 3.59
N ALA A 26 -4.57 -4.88 3.33
CA ALA A 26 -3.49 -5.84 3.58
C ALA A 26 -2.24 -5.50 2.75
N LEU A 27 -2.41 -5.17 1.48
CA LEU A 27 -1.29 -4.81 0.60
C LEU A 27 -0.64 -3.48 1.01
N ARG A 28 -1.43 -2.46 1.38
CA ARG A 28 -0.93 -1.20 1.97
C ARG A 28 -0.16 -1.43 3.26
N ALA A 29 -0.65 -2.30 4.14
CA ALA A 29 0.05 -2.64 5.38
C ALA A 29 1.39 -3.33 5.09
N ARG A 30 1.43 -4.25 4.12
CA ARG A 30 2.67 -4.93 3.69
C ARG A 30 3.68 -3.93 3.11
N LEU A 31 3.23 -3.00 2.24
CA LEU A 31 4.09 -1.95 1.70
C LEU A 31 4.64 -1.02 2.79
N ARG A 32 3.83 -0.66 3.79
CA ARG A 32 4.30 0.13 4.95
C ARG A 32 5.36 -0.61 5.78
N ARG A 33 5.20 -1.92 6.00
CA ARG A 33 6.21 -2.74 6.69
C ARG A 33 7.52 -2.81 5.91
N ILE A 34 7.45 -3.03 4.60
CA ILE A 34 8.63 -3.05 3.73
C ILE A 34 9.37 -1.71 3.82
N HIS A 35 8.66 -0.59 3.76
CA HIS A 35 9.26 0.74 3.93
C HIS A 35 9.96 0.93 5.28
N ARG A 36 9.34 0.47 6.38
CA ARG A 36 9.96 0.57 7.71
C ARG A 36 11.23 -0.28 7.81
N LEU A 37 11.19 -1.50 7.28
CA LEU A 37 12.37 -2.38 7.23
C LEU A 37 13.48 -1.77 6.36
N GLN A 38 13.11 -1.11 5.27
CA GLN A 38 14.07 -0.40 4.42
C GLN A 38 14.68 0.81 5.12
N ALA A 39 13.89 1.62 5.83
CA ALA A 39 14.42 2.73 6.62
C ALA A 39 15.41 2.23 7.69
N ALA A 40 15.08 1.12 8.35
CA ALA A 40 15.99 0.46 9.30
C ALA A 40 17.26 -0.06 8.61
N ALA A 41 17.15 -0.73 7.47
CA ALA A 41 18.30 -1.22 6.70
C ALA A 41 19.19 -0.08 6.18
N ALA A 42 18.59 1.01 5.71
CA ALA A 42 19.31 2.21 5.28
C ALA A 42 20.04 2.85 6.46
N ALA A 43 19.42 2.93 7.64
CA ALA A 43 20.07 3.42 8.86
C ALA A 43 21.25 2.53 9.27
N VAL A 44 21.10 1.20 9.21
CA VAL A 44 22.20 0.26 9.48
C VAL A 44 23.33 0.41 8.46
N ALA A 45 23.02 0.53 7.17
CA ALA A 45 24.02 0.76 6.13
C ALA A 45 24.78 2.09 6.33
N LEU A 46 24.10 3.13 6.82
CA LEU A 46 24.71 4.42 7.17
C LEU A 46 25.64 4.33 8.39
N LEU A 47 25.31 3.49 9.36
CA LEU A 47 26.07 3.31 10.60
C LEU A 47 27.21 2.27 10.48
N ALA A 48 27.09 1.32 9.57
CA ALA A 48 28.09 0.27 9.32
C ALA A 48 29.52 0.81 9.07
N PRO A 49 29.75 1.88 8.29
CA PRO A 49 31.10 2.42 8.10
C PRO A 49 31.69 3.13 9.34
N ALA A 50 30.88 3.48 10.35
CA ALA A 50 31.38 4.13 11.57
C ALA A 50 32.18 3.16 12.48
N VAL A 51 31.86 1.87 12.42
CA VAL A 51 32.49 0.82 13.25
C VAL A 51 33.97 0.58 12.90
N PRO A 52 34.37 0.41 11.62
CA PRO A 52 35.78 0.25 11.27
C PRO A 52 36.58 1.56 11.42
N LEU A 53 35.96 2.73 11.28
CA LEU A 53 36.62 4.03 11.48
C LEU A 53 37.04 4.26 12.94
N ALA A 54 36.31 3.70 13.92
CA ALA A 54 36.65 3.78 15.34
C ALA A 54 37.78 2.81 15.75
N GLY A 55 37.99 1.71 15.01
CA GLY A 55 39.01 0.70 15.30
C GLY A 55 40.37 0.91 14.59
N ALA A 56 40.45 1.83 13.62
CA ALA A 56 41.63 2.04 12.78
C ALA A 56 42.71 2.95 13.40
N GLY A 57 43.01 2.75 14.69
CA GLY A 57 44.08 3.44 15.43
C GLY A 57 45.47 2.79 15.35
N GLY A 58 45.63 1.71 14.59
CA GLY A 58 46.91 1.01 14.44
C GLY A 58 47.80 1.60 13.32
N PRO A 59 49.10 1.82 13.56
CA PRO A 59 50.01 2.39 12.58
C PRO A 59 50.41 1.33 11.54
N GLY A 60 49.70 1.29 10.41
CA GLY A 60 50.03 0.43 9.27
C GLY A 60 49.20 0.82 8.05
N GLY A 61 49.85 1.06 6.90
CA GLY A 61 49.31 1.72 5.70
C GLY A 61 48.17 1.03 4.93
N GLY A 62 47.30 0.25 5.58
CA GLY A 62 46.10 -0.35 4.97
C GLY A 62 44.82 0.44 5.17
N ARG A 63 44.85 1.55 5.92
CA ARG A 63 43.65 2.30 6.36
C ARG A 63 42.81 2.83 5.18
N ASP A 64 43.43 3.34 4.13
CA ASP A 64 42.72 3.86 2.95
C ASP A 64 42.04 2.75 2.13
N VAL A 65 42.67 1.56 2.06
CA VAL A 65 42.10 0.39 1.40
C VAL A 65 40.86 -0.10 2.16
N TRP A 66 40.91 -0.14 3.48
CA TRP A 66 39.75 -0.51 4.31
C TRP A 66 38.59 0.49 4.21
N ILE A 67 38.89 1.79 4.14
CA ILE A 67 37.89 2.83 3.93
C ILE A 67 37.23 2.67 2.55
N ALA A 68 38.02 2.43 1.50
CA ALA A 68 37.50 2.21 0.14
C ALA A 68 36.63 0.94 0.05
N VAL A 69 37.05 -0.16 0.68
CA VAL A 69 36.28 -1.42 0.73
C VAL A 69 34.97 -1.22 1.50
N ALA A 70 34.99 -0.51 2.64
CA ALA A 70 33.79 -0.18 3.40
C ALA A 70 32.82 0.68 2.58
N LEU A 71 33.31 1.70 1.89
CA LEU A 71 32.48 2.54 1.01
C LEU A 71 31.87 1.76 -0.15
N LEU A 72 32.67 0.93 -0.84
CA LEU A 72 32.20 0.11 -1.96
C LEU A 72 31.15 -0.92 -1.52
N THR A 73 31.36 -1.60 -0.39
CA THR A 73 30.37 -2.55 0.14
C THR A 73 29.09 -1.85 0.58
N THR A 74 29.20 -0.68 1.19
CA THR A 74 28.03 0.14 1.57
C THR A 74 27.25 0.61 0.32
N ALA A 75 27.96 1.11 -0.69
CA ALA A 75 27.37 1.56 -1.94
C ALA A 75 26.71 0.42 -2.72
N ALA A 76 27.35 -0.76 -2.79
CA ALA A 76 26.80 -1.95 -3.43
C ALA A 76 25.54 -2.45 -2.70
N ALA A 77 25.56 -2.50 -1.36
CA ALA A 77 24.39 -2.85 -0.57
C ALA A 77 23.22 -1.88 -0.79
N LEU A 78 23.51 -0.57 -0.84
CA LEU A 78 22.51 0.47 -1.12
C LEU A 78 21.92 0.32 -2.53
N ALA A 79 22.77 0.04 -3.52
CA ALA A 79 22.37 -0.14 -4.92
C ALA A 79 21.47 -1.38 -5.09
N VAL A 80 21.79 -2.50 -4.44
CA VAL A 80 20.95 -3.71 -4.44
C VAL A 80 19.60 -3.42 -3.78
N LEU A 81 19.58 -2.72 -2.65
CA LEU A 81 18.34 -2.31 -1.96
C LEU A 81 17.45 -1.41 -2.83
N LEU A 82 18.04 -0.42 -3.50
CA LEU A 82 17.35 0.48 -4.43
C LEU A 82 16.87 -0.25 -5.69
N GLY A 83 17.67 -1.16 -6.23
CA GLY A 83 17.34 -2.01 -7.36
C GLY A 83 16.12 -2.89 -7.08
N LEU A 84 16.14 -3.62 -5.97
CA LEU A 84 15.03 -4.46 -5.53
C LEU A 84 13.74 -3.64 -5.32
N TRP A 85 13.88 -2.41 -4.80
CA TRP A 85 12.74 -1.50 -4.61
C TRP A 85 12.16 -0.99 -5.92
N SER A 86 13.01 -0.57 -6.86
CA SER A 86 12.54 -0.07 -8.16
C SER A 86 11.86 -1.19 -8.97
N ALA A 87 12.39 -2.41 -8.92
CA ALA A 87 11.82 -3.56 -9.59
C ALA A 87 10.50 -4.04 -8.95
N CYS A 88 10.40 -4.12 -7.62
CA CYS A 88 9.23 -4.69 -6.96
C CYS A 88 8.19 -3.66 -6.49
N ALA A 89 8.59 -2.48 -6.01
CA ALA A 89 7.67 -1.54 -5.37
C ALA A 89 6.92 -0.65 -6.36
N ARG A 90 7.56 -0.21 -7.45
CA ARG A 90 6.93 0.64 -8.49
C ARG A 90 5.76 -0.04 -9.22
N PRO A 91 5.90 -1.24 -9.79
CA PRO A 91 4.78 -1.88 -10.49
C PRO A 91 3.64 -2.22 -9.52
N SER A 92 3.97 -2.62 -8.30
CA SER A 92 3.00 -2.92 -7.24
C SER A 92 2.19 -1.69 -6.83
N ARG A 93 2.83 -0.51 -6.74
CA ARG A 93 2.13 0.75 -6.46
C ARG A 93 1.17 1.16 -7.58
N ARG A 94 1.60 1.04 -8.85
CA ARG A 94 0.74 1.37 -10.00
C ARG A 94 -0.47 0.45 -10.08
N ARG A 95 -0.27 -0.85 -9.87
CA ARG A 95 -1.36 -1.84 -9.82
C ARG A 95 -2.31 -1.57 -8.65
N LEU A 96 -1.78 -1.25 -7.47
CA LEU A 96 -2.59 -0.89 -6.30
C LEU A 96 -3.43 0.37 -6.56
N ALA A 97 -2.82 1.43 -7.11
CA ALA A 97 -3.54 2.66 -7.44
C ALA A 97 -4.65 2.43 -8.47
N ALA A 98 -4.41 1.60 -9.49
CA ALA A 98 -5.44 1.24 -10.46
C ALA A 98 -6.58 0.43 -9.83
N GLN A 99 -6.26 -0.55 -8.98
CA GLN A 99 -7.25 -1.34 -8.25
C GLN A 99 -8.07 -0.50 -7.28
N GLU A 100 -7.42 0.46 -6.60
CA GLU A 100 -8.09 1.38 -5.69
C GLU A 100 -9.04 2.31 -6.42
N ARG A 101 -8.63 2.90 -7.55
CA ARG A 101 -9.54 3.72 -8.38
C ARG A 101 -10.72 2.93 -8.90
N ALA A 102 -10.50 1.71 -9.39
CA ALA A 102 -11.59 0.84 -9.84
C ALA A 102 -12.57 0.50 -8.69
N MET A 103 -12.04 0.22 -7.49
CA MET A 103 -12.86 -0.01 -6.30
C MET A 103 -13.66 1.23 -5.90
N LEU A 104 -13.06 2.42 -5.93
CA LEU A 104 -13.73 3.67 -5.62
C LEU A 104 -14.84 3.97 -6.63
N ALA A 105 -14.60 3.77 -7.92
CA ALA A 105 -15.62 3.92 -8.97
C ALA A 105 -16.80 2.97 -8.76
N ASP A 106 -16.54 1.70 -8.44
CA ASP A 106 -17.59 0.71 -8.13
C ASP A 106 -18.40 1.13 -6.90
N VAL A 107 -17.76 1.60 -5.82
CA VAL A 107 -18.42 2.06 -4.60
C VAL A 107 -19.22 3.33 -4.81
N ASN A 108 -18.70 4.28 -5.60
CA ASN A 108 -19.42 5.51 -5.91
C ASN A 108 -20.70 5.21 -6.69
N ARG A 109 -20.62 4.31 -7.69
CA ARG A 109 -21.79 3.81 -8.40
C ARG A 109 -22.80 3.13 -7.46
N LEU A 110 -22.33 2.35 -6.48
CA LEU A 110 -23.21 1.76 -5.45
C LEU A 110 -23.87 2.84 -4.58
N ARG A 111 -23.16 3.93 -4.23
CA ARG A 111 -23.74 5.05 -3.46
C ARG A 111 -24.83 5.78 -4.24
N GLU A 112 -24.63 5.99 -5.54
CA GLU A 112 -25.63 6.59 -6.42
C GLU A 112 -26.88 5.70 -6.56
N LEU A 113 -26.68 4.40 -6.77
CA LEU A 113 -27.77 3.44 -6.95
C LEU A 113 -28.49 3.09 -5.65
N PHE A 114 -27.85 3.24 -4.50
CA PHE A 114 -28.39 2.87 -3.19
C PHE A 114 -29.79 3.45 -2.95
N ALA A 115 -29.97 4.76 -3.16
CA ALA A 115 -31.25 5.42 -2.94
C ALA A 115 -32.33 4.94 -3.91
N HIS A 116 -31.95 4.54 -5.13
CA HIS A 116 -32.89 4.02 -6.12
C HIS A 116 -33.30 2.57 -5.79
N VAL A 117 -32.33 1.70 -5.49
CA VAL A 117 -32.57 0.29 -5.15
C VAL A 117 -33.35 0.17 -3.83
N ALA A 118 -32.99 0.93 -2.79
CA ALA A 118 -33.67 0.91 -1.51
C ALA A 118 -35.15 1.30 -1.62
N ARG A 119 -35.46 2.31 -2.46
CA ARG A 119 -36.85 2.73 -2.74
C ARG A 119 -37.61 1.69 -3.55
N ARG A 120 -36.99 1.17 -4.62
CA ARG A 120 -37.61 0.19 -5.53
C ARG A 120 -37.97 -1.12 -4.80
N GLU A 121 -37.08 -1.60 -3.95
CA GLU A 121 -37.28 -2.85 -3.22
C GLU A 121 -37.93 -2.68 -1.84
N LYS A 122 -38.37 -1.46 -1.50
CA LYS A 122 -39.01 -1.14 -0.23
C LYS A 122 -38.22 -1.67 0.97
N TRP A 123 -36.90 -1.43 0.98
CA TRP A 123 -36.05 -1.86 2.07
C TRP A 123 -36.51 -1.24 3.39
N ASP A 124 -36.48 -2.05 4.44
CA ASP A 124 -36.78 -1.61 5.78
C ASP A 124 -35.65 -0.71 6.33
N ALA A 125 -35.95 0.01 7.40
CA ALA A 125 -35.02 0.96 8.01
C ALA A 125 -33.75 0.28 8.55
N SER A 126 -33.84 -0.98 9.02
CA SER A 126 -32.69 -1.73 9.53
C SER A 126 -31.72 -2.08 8.39
N ARG A 127 -32.22 -2.64 7.29
CA ARG A 127 -31.40 -2.98 6.12
C ARG A 127 -30.77 -1.75 5.48
N THR A 128 -31.52 -0.65 5.39
CA THR A 128 -31.03 0.64 4.89
C THR A 128 -29.88 1.17 5.75
N ARG A 129 -30.01 1.11 7.09
CA ARG A 129 -28.97 1.55 8.02
C ARG A 129 -27.72 0.68 7.94
N SER A 130 -27.87 -0.63 7.87
CA SER A 130 -26.76 -1.59 7.73
C SER A 130 -25.95 -1.35 6.45
N VAL A 131 -26.61 -1.22 5.30
CA VAL A 131 -25.92 -0.97 4.02
C VAL A 131 -25.23 0.39 4.01
N ARG A 132 -25.87 1.42 4.57
CA ARG A 132 -25.25 2.74 4.73
C ARG A 132 -23.98 2.69 5.60
N GLU A 133 -24.03 1.96 6.71
CA GLU A 133 -22.86 1.77 7.57
C GLU A 133 -21.74 1.07 6.80
N ARG A 134 -22.03 0.00 6.06
CA ARG A 134 -21.06 -0.69 5.21
C ARG A 134 -20.44 0.25 4.16
N LEU A 135 -21.24 1.05 3.46
CA LEU A 135 -20.77 2.02 2.47
C LEU A 135 -19.91 3.14 3.08
N SER A 136 -20.10 3.48 4.35
CA SER A 136 -19.27 4.47 5.06
C SER A 136 -17.86 3.98 5.40
N ARG A 137 -17.63 2.66 5.43
CA ARG A 137 -16.29 2.08 5.70
C ARG A 137 -15.32 2.23 4.53
N PHE A 138 -15.84 2.55 3.34
CA PHE A 138 -15.04 2.80 2.16
C PHE A 138 -14.50 4.23 2.17
N PRO A 139 -13.19 4.42 1.84
CA PRO A 139 -12.64 5.75 1.71
C PRO A 139 -13.43 6.55 0.67
N ILE A 140 -13.63 7.84 0.93
CA ILE A 140 -14.17 8.77 -0.05
C ILE A 140 -13.00 9.09 -0.99
N GLU A 141 -13.27 9.20 -2.28
CA GLU A 141 -12.28 9.74 -3.21
C GLU A 141 -11.99 11.17 -2.73
N GLU A 142 -10.86 11.35 -2.04
CA GLU A 142 -10.39 12.67 -1.65
C GLU A 142 -10.11 13.39 -2.95
N GLY A 143 -11.02 14.29 -3.32
CA GLY A 143 -10.78 15.25 -4.39
C GLY A 143 -9.42 15.86 -4.14
N SER A 144 -8.53 15.69 -5.11
CA SER A 144 -7.21 16.30 -5.14
C SER A 144 -7.29 17.75 -4.66
N LEU A 145 -6.76 18.02 -3.48
CA LEU A 145 -6.26 19.33 -3.09
C LEU A 145 -4.76 19.38 -3.38
#